data_AF-A0A929E792-F1
#
_entry.id   AF-A0A929E792-F1
#
_cell.length_a   1.000
_cell.length_b   1.000
_cell.length_c   1.000
_cell.angle_alpha   90.00
_cell.angle_beta   90.00
_cell.angle_gamma   90.00
#
_symmetry.space_group_name_H-M   'P 1'
#
loop_
_entity.id
_entity.type
_entity.pdbx_description
1 polymer ?
#
loop_
_entity_poly.entity_id
_entity_poly.type
_entity_poly.pdbx_seq_one_letter_code
_entity_poly.pdbx_strand_id
1 'polypeptide(L)'
;SFIIPAVPEASPLLTPTLDVLVSSDIEPEAAQIESSSPLPNLQVSESGCVLGLINITSPEANETVSDVVEITGSANIPNFGFYKFETTSVDNQTWLTIQAGDVLVEDGLLGYWDTSRLSTGDYLLRLIVTDNQGTASIPCMIQLRVESPAVQ
;
A
#
# COMPACT_ATOMS: atom_id res chain seq x y z
N SER A 1 -43.15 10.37 -32.52
CA SER A 1 -41.98 11.27 -32.66
C SER A 1 -41.15 11.10 -31.40
N PHE A 2 -39.96 10.51 -31.51
CA PHE A 2 -39.04 10.29 -30.39
C PHE A 2 -37.81 11.15 -30.66
N ILE A 3 -37.41 11.97 -29.68
CA ILE A 3 -36.18 12.76 -29.73
C ILE A 3 -35.21 12.15 -28.72
N ILE A 4 -34.03 11.76 -29.21
CA ILE A 4 -32.91 11.27 -28.40
C ILE A 4 -31.98 12.47 -28.19
N PRO A 5 -31.63 12.85 -26.94
CA PRO A 5 -30.57 13.82 -26.72
C PRO A 5 -29.21 13.13 -26.95
N ALA A 6 -28.47 13.62 -27.95
CA ALA A 6 -27.05 13.32 -28.11
C ALA A 6 -26.27 14.10 -27.05
N VAL A 7 -25.57 13.41 -26.17
CA VAL A 7 -24.57 14.03 -25.27
C VAL A 7 -23.18 13.86 -25.90
N PRO A 8 -22.45 14.96 -26.14
CA PRO A 8 -21.12 14.91 -26.76
C PRO A 8 -20.05 14.44 -25.77
N GLU A 9 -19.17 13.56 -26.26
CA GLU A 9 -17.89 13.22 -25.63
C GLU A 9 -17.04 14.49 -25.47
N ALA A 10 -16.60 14.77 -24.24
CA ALA A 10 -15.60 15.79 -23.99
C ALA A 10 -14.49 15.19 -23.12
N SER A 11 -13.49 14.63 -23.80
CA SER A 11 -12.17 14.36 -23.25
C SER A 11 -11.29 15.59 -23.45
N PRO A 12 -10.98 16.40 -22.42
CA PRO A 12 -9.81 17.26 -22.46
C PRO A 12 -8.61 16.48 -21.90
N LEU A 13 -7.68 16.15 -22.80
CA LEU A 13 -6.34 15.67 -22.51
C LEU A 13 -5.59 16.68 -21.64
N LEU A 14 -5.00 16.22 -20.53
CA LEU A 14 -4.05 17.00 -19.74
C LEU A 14 -2.79 17.23 -20.58
N THR A 15 -2.46 18.49 -20.85
CA THR A 15 -1.14 18.85 -21.40
C THR A 15 -0.52 19.91 -20.49
N PRO A 16 0.33 19.55 -19.52
CA PRO A 16 1.22 20.51 -18.92
C PRO A 16 2.28 20.92 -19.96
N THR A 17 2.23 22.16 -20.44
CA THR A 17 3.29 22.77 -21.24
C THR A 17 4.51 22.97 -20.35
N LEU A 18 5.54 22.16 -20.56
CA LEU A 18 6.83 22.25 -19.87
C LEU A 18 7.65 23.38 -20.52
N ASP A 19 7.78 24.52 -19.82
CA ASP A 19 8.75 25.57 -20.17
C ASP A 19 10.17 25.04 -19.93
N VAL A 20 10.88 24.66 -21.01
CA VAL A 20 12.27 24.21 -20.96
C VAL A 20 13.14 25.23 -21.67
N LEU A 21 13.47 26.33 -21.00
CA LEU A 21 14.63 27.17 -21.32
C LEU A 21 15.11 27.90 -20.06
N VAL A 22 15.88 27.22 -19.20
CA VAL A 22 16.79 27.91 -18.28
C VAL A 22 18.16 27.23 -18.39
N SER A 23 19.12 28.05 -18.80
CA SER A 23 20.46 27.71 -19.25
C SER A 23 21.29 26.97 -18.21
N SER A 24 22.00 25.93 -18.67
CA SER A 24 23.17 25.40 -17.98
C SER A 24 24.29 26.43 -17.98
N ASP A 25 24.76 26.82 -16.79
CA ASP A 25 26.05 27.47 -16.58
C ASP A 25 26.73 26.73 -15.42
N ILE A 26 27.96 26.26 -15.64
CA ILE A 26 28.72 25.38 -14.73
C ILE A 26 30.02 26.11 -14.30
N GLU A 27 30.31 26.03 -12.98
CA GLU A 27 31.60 26.15 -12.26
C GLU A 27 32.19 27.56 -11.91
N PRO A 28 33.08 27.74 -10.88
CA PRO A 28 33.50 26.87 -9.75
C PRO A 28 33.59 27.52 -8.34
N GLU A 29 33.86 26.64 -7.36
CA GLU A 29 34.69 26.77 -6.14
C GLU A 29 34.09 27.27 -4.80
N ALA A 30 34.29 26.38 -3.80
CA ALA A 30 34.63 26.60 -2.39
C ALA A 30 33.55 26.45 -1.30
N ALA A 31 33.88 25.52 -0.38
CA ALA A 31 33.60 25.48 1.06
C ALA A 31 32.23 24.95 1.55
N GLN A 32 32.24 23.64 1.82
CA GLN A 32 31.72 22.89 2.98
C GLN A 32 30.65 23.48 3.93
N ILE A 33 29.84 22.52 4.40
CA ILE A 33 28.98 22.47 5.60
C ILE A 33 27.56 23.02 5.45
N GLU A 34 26.67 22.18 4.90
CA GLU A 34 25.38 21.97 5.54
C GLU A 34 25.13 20.47 5.66
N SER A 35 25.30 19.96 6.88
CA SER A 35 24.77 18.67 7.30
C SER A 35 23.25 18.76 7.32
N SER A 36 22.61 18.73 6.16
CA SER A 36 21.21 18.36 6.07
C SER A 36 21.17 16.84 6.21
N SER A 37 21.12 16.36 7.44
CA SER A 37 20.53 15.06 7.70
C SER A 37 19.18 15.05 6.97
N PRO A 38 18.97 14.20 5.95
CA PRO A 38 17.67 14.11 5.34
C PRO A 38 16.71 13.71 6.47
N LEU A 39 15.71 14.56 6.73
CA LEU A 39 14.50 14.10 7.41
C LEU A 39 14.07 12.82 6.70
N PRO A 40 13.69 11.74 7.41
CA PRO A 40 13.18 10.56 6.75
C PRO A 40 12.03 11.01 5.86
N ASN A 41 12.25 10.98 4.55
CA ASN A 41 11.18 11.16 3.60
C ASN A 41 10.16 10.08 3.96
N LEU A 42 9.00 10.50 4.47
CA LEU A 42 7.83 9.62 4.53
C LEU A 42 7.44 9.37 3.08
N GLN A 43 8.16 8.46 2.41
CA GLN A 43 7.84 7.98 1.08
C GLN A 43 6.59 7.12 1.25
N VAL A 44 5.43 7.78 1.26
CA VAL A 44 4.16 7.10 1.01
C VAL A 44 4.33 6.50 -0.36
N SER A 45 4.64 5.21 -0.39
CA SER A 45 4.67 4.45 -1.64
C SER A 45 3.26 4.54 -2.23
N GLU A 46 3.08 4.47 -3.55
CA GLU A 46 1.72 4.48 -4.16
C GLU A 46 0.81 3.38 -3.58
N SER A 47 1.40 2.38 -2.94
CA SER A 47 0.77 1.35 -2.13
C SER A 47 0.24 1.79 -0.76
N GLY A 48 0.38 3.05 -0.34
CA GLY A 48 -0.12 3.57 0.95
C GLY A 48 0.70 3.15 2.18
N CYS A 49 1.83 2.48 1.99
CA CYS A 49 2.70 2.02 3.06
C CYS A 49 3.59 3.17 3.58
N VAL A 50 3.66 3.30 4.90
CA VAL A 50 4.49 4.27 5.61
C VAL A 50 5.29 3.52 6.68
N LEU A 51 6.61 3.45 6.48
CA LEU A 51 7.52 2.70 7.35
C LEU A 51 7.36 3.12 8.83
N GLY A 52 7.22 2.12 9.71
CA GLY A 52 7.09 2.31 11.15
C GLY A 52 5.71 2.77 11.63
N LEU A 53 4.80 3.18 10.73
CA LEU A 53 3.44 3.59 11.07
C LEU A 53 2.41 2.59 10.55
N ILE A 54 2.42 2.36 9.24
CA ILE A 54 1.49 1.47 8.53
C ILE A 54 2.31 0.74 7.47
N ASN A 55 2.85 -0.42 7.81
CA ASN A 55 3.63 -1.21 6.86
C ASN A 55 3.44 -2.70 7.09
N ILE A 56 3.60 -3.48 6.03
CA ILE A 56 3.73 -4.93 6.07
C ILE A 56 5.20 -5.22 5.76
N THR A 57 5.90 -5.89 6.68
CA THR A 57 7.30 -6.32 6.53
C THR A 57 7.37 -7.76 6.02
N SER A 58 6.46 -8.63 6.47
CA SER A 58 6.30 -9.99 5.98
C SER A 58 4.82 -10.30 5.79
N PRO A 59 4.41 -10.98 4.72
CA PRO A 59 5.22 -11.36 3.55
C PRO A 59 5.70 -10.15 2.73
N GLU A 60 6.76 -10.34 1.94
CA GLU A 60 7.27 -9.31 1.02
C GLU A 60 6.38 -9.19 -0.24
N ALA A 61 6.47 -8.05 -0.92
CA ALA A 61 5.74 -7.85 -2.17
C ALA A 61 6.26 -8.81 -3.27
N ASN A 62 5.33 -9.49 -3.92
CA ASN A 62 5.49 -10.54 -4.93
C ASN A 62 6.08 -11.85 -4.39
N GLU A 63 6.07 -12.05 -3.08
CA GLU A 63 6.44 -13.33 -2.48
C GLU A 63 5.39 -14.40 -2.78
N THR A 64 5.87 -15.64 -2.92
CA THR A 64 5.01 -16.82 -3.03
C THR A 64 4.75 -17.40 -1.63
N VAL A 65 3.48 -17.53 -1.26
CA VAL A 65 3.05 -17.97 0.07
C VAL A 65 2.11 -19.18 -0.01
N SER A 66 2.10 -20.01 1.03
CA SER A 66 1.23 -21.20 1.14
C SER A 66 0.92 -21.51 2.62
N ASP A 67 -0.07 -22.39 2.86
CA ASP A 67 -0.53 -22.81 4.18
C ASP A 67 -0.93 -21.66 5.12
N VAL A 68 -0.23 -21.46 6.23
CA VAL A 68 -0.49 -20.40 7.20
C VAL A 68 0.64 -19.39 7.12
N VAL A 69 0.30 -18.19 6.67
CA VAL A 69 1.22 -17.08 6.47
C VAL A 69 1.23 -16.20 7.72
N GLU A 70 2.41 -15.92 8.25
CA GLU A 70 2.61 -14.95 9.31
C GLU A 70 2.69 -13.54 8.71
N ILE A 71 1.83 -12.64 9.17
CA ILE A 71 1.82 -11.23 8.75
C ILE A 71 2.51 -10.41 9.83
N THR A 72 3.64 -9.79 9.50
CA THR A 72 4.40 -8.92 10.40
C THR A 72 4.54 -7.52 9.81
N GLY A 73 4.71 -6.51 10.68
CA GLY A 73 4.87 -5.12 10.29
C GLY A 73 4.47 -4.16 11.40
N SER A 74 4.02 -2.96 11.02
CA SER A 74 3.64 -1.90 11.97
C SER A 74 2.22 -1.41 11.73
N ALA A 75 1.47 -1.25 12.82
CA ALA A 75 0.18 -0.59 12.92
C ALA A 75 0.22 0.35 14.13
N ASN A 76 1.02 1.41 14.00
CA ASN A 76 1.36 2.36 15.06
C ASN A 76 1.06 3.79 14.59
N ILE A 77 -0.23 4.12 14.45
CA ILE A 77 -0.65 5.48 14.10
C ILE A 77 -1.00 6.29 15.36
N PRO A 78 -0.89 7.62 15.31
CA PRO A 78 -1.46 8.47 16.35
C PRO A 78 -2.96 8.21 16.52
N ASN A 79 -3.45 8.23 17.76
CA ASN A 79 -4.86 7.95 18.08
C ASN A 79 -5.34 6.56 17.59
N PHE A 80 -4.45 5.57 17.55
CA PHE A 80 -4.76 4.20 17.15
C PHE A 80 -6.04 3.66 17.81
N GLY A 81 -6.96 3.14 16.99
CA GLY A 81 -8.15 2.42 17.43
C GLY A 81 -8.00 0.93 17.20
N PHE A 82 -7.94 0.50 15.94
CA PHE A 82 -7.76 -0.89 15.55
C PHE A 82 -7.17 -0.99 14.14
N TYR A 83 -6.67 -2.16 13.77
CA TYR A 83 -6.29 -2.48 12.40
C TYR A 83 -7.04 -3.71 11.90
N LYS A 84 -7.06 -3.88 10.58
CA LYS A 84 -7.51 -5.10 9.91
C LYS A 84 -6.69 -5.39 8.67
N PHE A 85 -6.61 -6.68 8.33
CA PHE A 85 -6.09 -7.13 7.05
C PHE A 85 -7.20 -7.67 6.18
N GLU A 86 -7.11 -7.36 4.89
CA GLU A 86 -8.05 -7.84 3.90
C GLU A 86 -7.30 -8.37 2.68
N THR A 87 -7.89 -9.36 2.03
CA THR A 87 -7.35 -9.95 0.81
C THR A 87 -8.39 -10.00 -0.31
N THR A 88 -7.94 -9.89 -1.55
CA THR A 88 -8.74 -10.17 -2.73
C THR A 88 -7.87 -10.84 -3.77
N SER A 89 -8.44 -11.71 -4.59
CA SER A 89 -7.78 -12.11 -5.84
C SER A 89 -7.70 -10.89 -6.75
N VAL A 90 -6.63 -10.78 -7.56
CA VAL A 90 -6.47 -9.69 -8.53
C VAL A 90 -7.62 -9.60 -9.54
N ASP A 91 -8.29 -10.73 -9.80
CA ASP A 91 -9.43 -10.82 -10.73
C ASP A 91 -10.78 -10.48 -10.06
N ASN A 92 -10.77 -10.19 -8.76
CA ASN A 92 -11.97 -9.92 -7.97
C ASN A 92 -11.95 -8.51 -7.39
N GLN A 93 -13.14 -7.95 -7.17
CA GLN A 93 -13.31 -6.61 -6.58
C GLN A 93 -13.78 -6.67 -5.11
N THR A 94 -14.08 -7.87 -4.60
CA THR A 94 -14.60 -8.08 -3.25
C THR A 94 -13.46 -8.41 -2.30
N TRP A 95 -13.26 -7.55 -1.30
CA TRP A 95 -12.27 -7.76 -0.26
C TRP A 95 -12.82 -8.64 0.86
N LEU A 96 -12.03 -9.62 1.27
CA LEU A 96 -12.29 -10.53 2.38
C LEU A 96 -11.46 -10.12 3.58
N THR A 97 -12.10 -9.83 4.72
CA THR A 97 -11.38 -9.60 5.98
C THR A 97 -10.80 -10.91 6.49
N ILE A 98 -9.47 -10.92 6.67
CA ILE A 98 -8.74 -12.07 7.21
C ILE A 98 -8.82 -12.04 8.73
N GLN A 99 -8.39 -10.92 9.32
CA GLN A 99 -8.30 -10.73 10.76
C GLN A 99 -8.30 -9.23 11.08
N ALA A 100 -8.65 -8.91 12.33
CA ALA A 100 -8.52 -7.59 12.91
C ALA A 100 -7.84 -7.70 14.29
N GLY A 101 -7.15 -6.63 14.68
CA GLY A 101 -6.52 -6.49 15.98
C GLY A 101 -6.71 -5.08 16.54
N ASP A 102 -6.79 -4.98 17.86
CA ASP A 102 -7.03 -3.75 18.62
C ASP A 102 -5.84 -3.39 19.51
N VAL A 103 -4.71 -4.08 19.33
CA VAL A 103 -3.45 -3.79 20.01
C VAL A 103 -2.53 -3.07 19.04
N LEU A 104 -1.90 -1.99 19.50
CA LEU A 104 -0.88 -1.29 18.74
C LEU A 104 0.35 -2.19 18.54
N VAL A 105 0.83 -2.29 17.30
CA VAL A 105 1.99 -3.12 16.94
C VAL A 105 3.03 -2.27 16.22
N GLU A 106 4.29 -2.41 16.61
CA GLU A 106 5.45 -1.77 15.96
C GLU A 106 6.45 -2.86 15.62
N ASP A 107 6.76 -3.02 14.32
CA ASP A 107 7.66 -4.03 13.77
C ASP A 107 7.50 -5.44 14.38
N GLY A 108 6.25 -5.91 14.43
CA GLY A 108 5.89 -7.13 15.15
C GLY A 108 4.82 -7.95 14.45
N LEU A 109 4.36 -9.00 15.13
CA LEU A 109 3.29 -9.86 14.64
C LEU A 109 1.97 -9.09 14.60
N LEU A 110 1.40 -8.98 13.42
CA LEU A 110 0.09 -8.38 13.22
C LEU A 110 -1.02 -9.43 13.15
N GLY A 111 -0.71 -10.65 12.70
CA GLY A 111 -1.69 -11.73 12.63
C GLY A 111 -1.26 -12.89 11.74
N TYR A 112 -2.20 -13.80 11.49
CA TYR A 112 -2.01 -14.97 10.64
C TYR A 112 -3.06 -15.01 9.53
N TRP A 113 -2.65 -15.49 8.36
CA TRP A 113 -3.52 -15.69 7.22
C TRP A 113 -3.42 -17.13 6.72
N ASP A 114 -4.52 -17.88 6.85
CA ASP A 114 -4.63 -19.23 6.31
C ASP A 114 -5.03 -19.19 4.82
N THR A 115 -4.09 -19.54 3.95
CA THR A 115 -4.24 -19.62 2.49
C THR A 115 -4.57 -21.03 2.01
N SER A 116 -4.64 -22.04 2.88
CA SER A 116 -4.83 -23.47 2.50
C SER A 116 -6.12 -23.74 1.72
N ARG A 117 -7.13 -22.86 1.87
CA ARG A 117 -8.44 -22.96 1.23
C ARG A 117 -8.61 -22.02 0.04
N LEU A 118 -7.58 -21.23 -0.28
CA LEU A 118 -7.59 -20.31 -1.41
C LEU A 118 -7.12 -21.03 -2.67
N SER A 119 -7.68 -20.66 -3.81
CA SER A 119 -7.18 -21.13 -5.10
C SER A 119 -5.83 -20.51 -5.38
N THR A 120 -4.91 -21.27 -5.97
CA THR A 120 -3.62 -20.76 -6.45
C THR A 120 -3.83 -19.60 -7.41
N GLY A 121 -3.04 -18.52 -7.26
CA GLY A 121 -3.14 -17.32 -8.07
C GLY A 121 -2.53 -16.10 -7.41
N ASP A 122 -2.68 -14.94 -8.05
CA ASP A 122 -2.23 -13.66 -7.51
C ASP A 122 -3.31 -13.04 -6.61
N TYR A 123 -2.89 -12.56 -5.45
CA TYR A 123 -3.74 -11.89 -4.46
C TYR A 123 -3.13 -10.56 -4.04
N LEU A 124 -4.01 -9.63 -3.68
CA LEU A 124 -3.66 -8.38 -3.04
C LEU A 124 -3.98 -8.52 -1.56
N LEU A 125 -2.97 -8.29 -0.71
CA LEU A 125 -3.13 -8.16 0.73
C LEU A 125 -3.04 -6.69 1.08
N ARG A 126 -3.94 -6.21 1.94
CA ARG A 126 -3.88 -4.83 2.44
C ARG A 126 -4.06 -4.74 3.95
N LEU A 127 -3.33 -3.81 4.54
CA LEU A 127 -3.46 -3.37 5.93
C LEU A 127 -4.21 -2.04 5.98
N ILE A 128 -5.29 -1.98 6.76
CA ILE A 128 -5.99 -0.73 7.08
C ILE A 128 -5.93 -0.50 8.58
N VAL A 129 -5.48 0.68 8.98
CA VAL A 129 -5.50 1.11 10.38
C VAL A 129 -6.57 2.18 10.53
N THR A 130 -7.41 2.05 11.55
CA THR A 130 -8.50 2.97 11.87
C THR A 130 -8.22 3.60 13.23
N ASP A 131 -8.35 4.92 13.32
CA ASP A 131 -8.19 5.65 14.58
C ASP A 131 -9.43 5.51 15.49
N ASN A 132 -9.35 6.00 16.74
CA ASN A 132 -10.49 5.98 17.67
C ASN A 132 -11.67 6.88 17.24
N GLN A 133 -11.48 7.73 16.23
CA GLN A 133 -12.54 8.57 15.65
C GLN A 133 -13.24 7.86 14.48
N GLY A 134 -12.81 6.65 14.10
CA GLY A 134 -13.36 5.89 12.98
C GLY A 134 -12.79 6.30 11.62
N THR A 135 -11.70 7.08 11.58
CA THR A 135 -11.04 7.48 10.35
C THR A 135 -10.08 6.39 9.91
N ALA A 136 -10.34 5.80 8.74
CA ALA A 136 -9.46 4.80 8.14
C ALA A 136 -8.26 5.47 7.43
N SER A 137 -7.09 4.88 7.58
CA SER A 137 -5.88 5.26 6.85
C SER A 137 -5.99 4.91 5.36
N ILE A 138 -5.06 5.47 4.57
CA ILE A 138 -4.76 4.90 3.26
C ILE A 138 -4.26 3.45 3.50
N PRO A 139 -4.79 2.44 2.80
CA PRO A 139 -4.36 1.06 2.99
C PRO A 139 -2.93 0.85 2.52
N CYS A 140 -2.10 0.15 3.30
CA CYS A 140 -0.83 -0.37 2.82
C CYS A 140 -1.08 -1.68 2.06
N MET A 141 -0.85 -1.69 0.75
CA MET A 141 -1.16 -2.81 -0.14
C MET A 141 0.10 -3.48 -0.68
N ILE A 142 0.12 -4.81 -0.66
CA ILE A 142 1.14 -5.63 -1.33
C ILE A 142 0.46 -6.68 -2.20
N GLN A 143 1.10 -7.02 -3.32
CA GLN A 143 0.70 -8.16 -4.15
C GLN A 143 1.52 -9.37 -3.75
N LEU A 144 0.94 -10.57 -3.81
CA LEU A 144 1.61 -11.83 -3.49
C LEU A 144 0.98 -12.97 -4.29
N ARG A 145 1.69 -14.10 -4.39
CA ARG A 145 1.25 -15.29 -5.12
C ARG A 145 0.91 -16.39 -4.13
N VAL A 146 -0.33 -16.85 -4.13
CA VAL A 146 -0.75 -18.00 -3.32
C VAL A 146 -0.53 -19.27 -4.11
N GLU A 147 0.13 -20.26 -3.51
CA GLU A 147 0.30 -21.60 -4.07
C GLU A 147 -0.48 -22.66 -3.30
N SER A 148 -0.68 -23.80 -3.96
CA SER A 148 -1.26 -24.98 -3.32
C SER A 148 -0.34 -25.44 -2.19
N PRO A 149 -0.88 -25.88 -1.04
CA PRO A 149 -0.03 -26.42 0.02
C PRO A 149 0.78 -27.61 -0.51
N ALA A 150 2.05 -27.68 -0.14
CA ALA A 150 2.91 -28.77 -0.56
C ALA A 150 2.35 -30.09 0.02
N VAL A 151 1.91 -30.99 -0.86
CA VAL A 151 1.50 -32.34 -0.45
C VAL A 151 2.76 -33.04 0.05
N GLN A 152 2.92 -33.15 1.37
CA GLN A 152 3.96 -33.97 2.00
C GLN A 152 3.67 -35.46 1.85
#